data_AF-A0A974CW88-F1
#
_entry.id   AF-A0A974CW88-F1
#
_cell.length_a   1.000
_cell.length_b   1.000
_cell.length_c   1.000
_cell.angle_alpha   90.00
_cell.angle_beta   90.00
_cell.angle_gamma   90.00
#
_symmetry.space_group_name_H-M   'P 1'
#
loop_
_entity.id
_entity.type
_entity.pdbx_description
1 polymer ?
#
loop_
_entity_poly.entity_id
_entity_poly.type
_entity_poly.pdbx_seq_one_letter_code
_entity_poly.pdbx_strand_id
1 'polypeptide(L)'
;MAPQLLLRSLMIQHQSSAVTSQELQTQLEQLYSKISATVTAAVGKAVTTLQADITDLGQRTAQLETRMTEAVHQHNVLVDEFDRLSNDFYSTQLHLEDMENRDRRQNLRIKVIPNNIMAAELPAYLQELFQTIAPAIPIGDWRLDRAHRALGQLQIYSDLAPSTLAKRRALKGLTMQLREIGIRYKWGFPFKLMVSHNDKTFLLHDPDEMAAFAKKLGLTDNTDQGAGKTRETISSAPQKNGTPTKANKSTTA
;
A
#
# COMPACT_ATOMS: atom_id res chain seq x y z
N MET A 1 -45.60 -88.83 59.10
CA MET A 1 -46.77 -88.27 58.39
C MET A 1 -47.46 -87.32 59.36
N ALA A 2 -47.70 -86.05 59.13
CA ALA A 2 -47.73 -85.23 57.93
C ALA A 2 -47.61 -83.75 58.40
N PRO A 3 -47.38 -82.82 57.46
CA PRO A 3 -46.87 -81.47 57.66
C PRO A 3 -48.00 -80.49 58.02
N GLN A 4 -47.89 -79.80 59.15
CA GLN A 4 -48.79 -78.68 59.50
C GLN A 4 -48.04 -77.45 60.04
N LEU A 5 -46.71 -77.51 60.20
CA LEU A 5 -45.91 -76.39 60.70
C LEU A 5 -45.23 -75.57 59.59
N LEU A 6 -45.41 -75.97 58.33
CA LEU A 6 -44.91 -75.25 57.14
C LEU A 6 -45.89 -74.17 56.63
N LEU A 7 -47.05 -74.01 57.26
CA LEU A 7 -48.01 -72.94 56.96
C LEU A 7 -47.85 -71.70 57.85
N ARG A 8 -46.85 -71.69 58.73
CA ARG A 8 -46.51 -70.54 59.58
C ARG A 8 -45.46 -69.59 58.95
N SER A 9 -44.93 -69.93 57.77
CA SER A 9 -43.75 -69.26 57.20
C SER A 9 -43.94 -68.67 55.80
N LEU A 10 -45.14 -68.76 55.20
CA LEU A 10 -45.36 -68.38 53.79
C LEU A 10 -46.56 -67.45 53.55
N MET A 11 -47.04 -66.76 54.58
CA MET A 11 -47.81 -65.51 54.42
C MET A 11 -46.94 -64.31 54.81
N ILE A 12 -45.83 -64.26 54.09
CA ILE A 12 -44.98 -63.09 53.90
C ILE A 12 -45.85 -61.95 53.36
N GLN A 13 -45.97 -60.90 54.18
CA GLN A 13 -45.77 -59.51 53.79
C GLN A 13 -46.46 -59.01 52.51
N HIS A 14 -47.79 -59.12 52.43
CA HIS A 14 -48.56 -58.13 51.67
C HIS A 14 -49.73 -57.62 52.53
N GLN A 15 -49.40 -56.93 53.63
CA GLN A 15 -50.30 -55.88 54.10
C GLN A 15 -50.11 -54.69 53.15
N SER A 16 -51.02 -54.58 52.18
CA SER A 16 -51.32 -53.32 51.53
C SER A 16 -51.96 -52.41 52.60
N SER A 17 -51.13 -51.75 53.41
CA SER A 17 -51.61 -50.69 54.29
C SER A 17 -52.21 -49.59 53.42
N ALA A 18 -53.47 -49.24 53.68
CA ALA A 18 -54.12 -48.12 53.03
C ALA A 18 -53.26 -46.88 53.29
N VAL A 19 -52.62 -46.37 52.24
CA VAL A 19 -51.75 -45.20 52.32
C VAL A 19 -52.61 -44.03 52.79
N THR A 20 -52.36 -43.54 53.99
CA THR A 20 -53.06 -42.38 54.55
C THR A 20 -52.68 -41.12 53.76
N SER A 21 -53.63 -40.22 53.53
CA SER A 21 -53.39 -38.97 52.79
C SER A 21 -52.24 -38.13 53.40
N GLN A 22 -52.02 -38.23 54.71
CA GLN A 22 -50.90 -37.60 55.42
C GLN A 22 -49.54 -38.22 55.05
N GLU A 23 -49.46 -39.53 54.86
CA GLU A 23 -48.22 -40.20 54.44
C GLU A 23 -47.82 -39.77 53.02
N LEU A 24 -48.81 -39.69 52.12
CA LEU A 24 -48.61 -39.17 50.76
C LEU A 24 -48.17 -37.70 50.77
N GLN A 25 -48.76 -36.84 51.61
CA GLN A 25 -48.33 -35.44 51.75
C GLN A 25 -46.87 -35.35 52.23
N THR A 26 -46.51 -36.14 53.24
CA THR A 26 -45.12 -36.15 53.76
C THR A 26 -44.13 -36.61 52.69
N GLN A 27 -44.47 -37.64 51.90
CA GLN A 27 -43.62 -38.10 50.80
C GLN A 27 -43.50 -37.06 49.67
N LEU A 28 -44.58 -36.33 49.37
CA LEU A 28 -44.59 -35.28 48.35
C LEU A 28 -43.73 -34.08 48.77
N GLU A 29 -43.79 -33.66 50.04
CA GLU A 29 -42.92 -32.62 50.61
C GLU A 29 -41.45 -33.06 50.63
N GLN A 30 -41.18 -34.32 50.97
CA GLN A 30 -39.83 -34.88 50.90
C GLN A 30 -39.29 -34.92 49.47
N LEU A 31 -40.11 -35.30 48.49
CA LEU A 31 -39.73 -35.26 47.07
C LEU A 31 -39.50 -33.83 46.60
N TYR A 32 -40.37 -32.90 46.96
CA TYR A 32 -40.20 -31.49 46.62
C TYR A 32 -38.91 -30.92 47.21
N SER A 33 -38.62 -31.19 48.48
CA SER A 33 -37.39 -30.71 49.12
C SER A 33 -36.14 -31.32 48.49
N LYS A 34 -36.17 -32.63 48.16
CA LYS A 34 -35.07 -33.30 47.44
C LYS A 34 -34.86 -32.71 46.06
N ILE A 35 -35.91 -32.56 45.25
CA ILE A 35 -35.81 -32.01 43.89
C ILE A 35 -35.30 -30.57 43.96
N SER A 36 -35.89 -29.74 44.82
CA SER A 36 -35.45 -28.36 45.02
C SER A 36 -33.99 -28.27 45.43
N ALA A 37 -33.53 -29.09 46.39
CA ALA A 37 -32.14 -29.12 46.81
C ALA A 37 -31.20 -29.57 45.67
N THR A 38 -31.60 -30.60 44.91
CA THR A 38 -30.79 -31.13 43.81
C THR A 38 -30.67 -30.13 42.66
N VAL A 39 -31.79 -29.47 42.30
CA VAL A 39 -31.82 -28.42 41.26
C VAL A 39 -31.02 -27.22 41.71
N THR A 40 -31.18 -26.75 42.95
CA THR A 40 -30.44 -25.59 43.48
C THR A 40 -28.94 -25.88 43.52
N ALA A 41 -28.53 -27.09 43.88
CA ALA A 41 -27.13 -27.50 43.87
C ALA A 41 -26.57 -27.57 42.43
N ALA A 42 -27.30 -28.17 41.48
CA ALA A 42 -26.87 -28.26 40.10
C ALA A 42 -26.77 -26.89 39.43
N VAL A 43 -27.78 -26.03 39.62
CA VAL A 43 -27.81 -24.65 39.14
C VAL A 43 -26.71 -23.83 39.80
N GLY A 44 -26.52 -23.93 41.12
CA GLY A 44 -25.45 -23.22 41.82
C GLY A 44 -24.06 -23.61 41.31
N LYS A 45 -23.82 -24.90 41.05
CA LYS A 45 -22.57 -25.37 40.44
C LYS A 45 -22.39 -24.82 39.02
N ALA A 46 -23.43 -24.84 38.20
CA ALA A 46 -23.37 -24.30 36.84
C ALA A 46 -23.11 -22.78 36.86
N VAL A 47 -23.79 -22.02 37.73
CA VAL A 47 -23.62 -20.57 37.86
C VAL A 47 -22.21 -20.22 38.30
N THR A 48 -21.67 -20.91 39.31
CA THR A 48 -20.29 -20.67 39.78
C THR A 48 -19.25 -21.02 38.71
N THR A 49 -19.46 -22.08 37.94
CA THR A 49 -18.60 -22.44 36.80
C THR A 49 -18.65 -21.36 35.72
N LEU A 50 -19.85 -20.95 35.30
CA LEU A 50 -20.02 -19.88 34.30
C LEU A 50 -19.44 -18.55 34.79
N GLN A 51 -19.56 -18.24 36.08
CA GLN A 51 -18.98 -17.03 36.65
C GLN A 51 -17.45 -17.05 36.60
N ALA A 52 -16.83 -18.20 36.85
CA ALA A 52 -15.39 -18.38 36.67
C ALA A 52 -14.99 -18.20 35.19
N ASP A 53 -15.71 -18.83 34.26
CA ASP A 53 -15.44 -18.72 32.82
C ASP A 53 -15.59 -17.27 32.32
N ILE A 54 -16.62 -16.54 32.79
CA ILE A 54 -16.81 -15.12 32.48
C ILE A 54 -15.63 -14.29 32.98
N THR A 55 -15.11 -14.57 34.18
CA THR A 55 -13.95 -13.85 34.69
C THR A 55 -12.67 -14.15 33.90
N ASP A 56 -12.44 -15.40 33.49
CA ASP A 56 -11.31 -15.78 32.63
C ASP A 56 -11.39 -15.08 31.26
N LEU A 57 -12.56 -15.14 30.63
CA LEU A 57 -12.80 -14.47 29.34
C LEU A 57 -12.62 -12.95 29.47
N GLY A 58 -13.06 -12.36 30.59
CA GLY A 58 -12.84 -10.93 30.89
C GLY A 58 -11.35 -10.58 30.94
N GLN A 59 -10.55 -11.39 31.65
CA GLN A 59 -9.09 -11.18 31.75
C GLN A 59 -8.40 -11.34 30.39
N ARG A 60 -8.75 -12.39 29.64
CA ARG A 60 -8.19 -12.62 28.29
C ARG A 60 -8.55 -11.51 27.32
N THR A 61 -9.78 -11.00 27.41
CA THR A 61 -10.23 -9.87 26.58
C THR A 61 -9.43 -8.60 26.91
N ALA A 62 -9.23 -8.28 28.19
CA ALA A 62 -8.41 -7.14 28.61
C ALA A 62 -6.94 -7.25 28.14
N GLN A 63 -6.37 -8.46 28.17
CA GLN A 63 -5.02 -8.71 27.63
C GLN A 63 -4.96 -8.51 26.11
N LEU A 64 -5.97 -9.00 25.38
CA LEU A 64 -6.06 -8.82 23.93
C LEU A 64 -6.21 -7.34 23.56
N GLU A 65 -7.04 -6.58 24.28
CA GLU A 65 -7.20 -5.14 24.07
C GLU A 65 -5.89 -4.38 24.28
N THR A 66 -5.13 -4.74 25.32
CA THR A 66 -3.82 -4.15 25.60
C THR A 66 -2.84 -4.45 24.47
N ARG A 67 -2.74 -5.73 24.04
CA ARG A 67 -1.88 -6.13 22.93
C ARG A 67 -2.27 -5.49 21.61
N MET A 68 -3.57 -5.33 21.37
CA MET A 68 -4.07 -4.67 20.17
C MET A 68 -3.70 -3.18 20.16
N THR A 69 -3.82 -2.51 21.30
CA THR A 69 -3.42 -1.10 21.45
C THR A 69 -1.94 -0.92 21.16
N GLU A 70 -1.09 -1.79 21.70
CA GLU A 70 0.35 -1.79 21.43
C GLU A 70 0.64 -2.08 19.95
N ALA A 71 -0.01 -3.08 19.36
CA ALA A 71 0.17 -3.40 17.94
C ALA A 71 -0.23 -2.24 17.01
N VAL A 72 -1.33 -1.55 17.33
CA VAL A 72 -1.76 -0.34 16.59
C VAL A 72 -0.75 0.78 16.76
N HIS A 73 -0.19 0.97 17.95
CA HIS A 73 0.84 1.97 18.19
C HIS A 73 2.09 1.69 17.36
N GLN A 74 2.63 0.47 17.42
CA GLN A 74 3.79 0.04 16.63
C GLN A 74 3.53 0.14 15.12
N HIS A 75 2.32 -0.20 14.68
CA HIS A 75 1.94 -0.06 13.28
C HIS A 75 1.98 1.40 12.82
N ASN A 76 1.45 2.33 13.61
CA ASN A 76 1.47 3.75 13.27
C ASN A 76 2.91 4.29 13.22
N VAL A 77 3.78 3.88 14.16
CA VAL A 77 5.20 4.26 14.14
C VAL A 77 5.88 3.75 12.86
N LEU A 78 5.63 2.49 12.47
CA LEU A 78 6.20 1.92 11.24
C LEU A 78 5.70 2.64 9.98
N VAL A 79 4.42 3.05 9.94
CA VAL A 79 3.87 3.83 8.83
C VAL A 79 4.58 5.18 8.74
N ASP A 80 4.75 5.87 9.87
CA ASP A 80 5.45 7.16 9.92
C ASP A 80 6.92 7.03 9.47
N GLU A 81 7.61 5.96 9.88
CA GLU A 81 8.99 5.69 9.46
C GLU A 81 9.08 5.34 7.98
N PHE A 82 8.13 4.56 7.47
CA PHE A 82 8.06 4.24 6.05
C PHE A 82 7.86 5.49 5.19
N ASP A 83 6.97 6.39 5.60
CA ASP A 83 6.74 7.65 4.90
C ASP A 83 7.98 8.55 4.92
N ARG A 84 8.70 8.62 6.06
CA ARG A 84 9.98 9.33 6.14
C ARG A 84 11.02 8.73 5.21
N LEU A 85 11.20 7.41 5.25
CA LEU A 85 12.18 6.72 4.41
C LEU A 85 11.86 6.85 2.92
N SER A 86 10.59 6.81 2.55
CA SER A 86 10.13 7.01 1.18
C SER A 86 10.48 8.42 0.68
N ASN A 87 10.24 9.44 1.51
CA ASN A 87 10.61 10.82 1.20
C ASN A 87 12.12 11.01 1.10
N ASP A 88 12.90 10.44 2.02
CA ASP A 88 14.35 10.51 2.01
C ASP A 88 14.95 9.81 0.77
N PHE A 89 14.41 8.65 0.42
CA PHE A 89 14.80 7.93 -0.79
C PHE A 89 14.53 8.77 -2.05
N TYR A 90 13.34 9.36 -2.16
CA TYR A 90 12.99 10.24 -3.28
C TYR A 90 13.93 11.45 -3.36
N SER A 91 14.21 12.11 -2.24
CA SER A 91 15.11 13.27 -2.20
C SER A 91 16.56 12.90 -2.59
N THR A 92 17.03 11.74 -2.14
CA THR A 92 18.36 11.23 -2.46
C THR A 92 18.45 10.87 -3.94
N GLN A 93 17.41 10.26 -4.49
CA GLN A 93 17.34 9.94 -5.92
C GLN A 93 17.40 11.20 -6.78
N LEU A 94 16.69 12.27 -6.40
CA LEU A 94 16.77 13.57 -7.07
C LEU A 94 18.18 14.17 -6.99
N HIS A 95 18.84 14.07 -5.84
CA HIS A 95 20.20 14.57 -5.66
C HIS A 95 21.21 13.83 -6.53
N LEU A 96 21.14 12.49 -6.55
CA LEU A 96 21.99 11.65 -7.40
C LEU A 96 21.80 11.96 -8.88
N GLU A 97 20.54 12.13 -9.32
CA GLU A 97 20.24 12.54 -10.69
C GLU A 97 20.83 13.92 -11.00
N ASP A 98 20.68 14.92 -10.13
CA ASP A 98 21.24 16.25 -10.37
C ASP A 98 22.78 16.22 -10.41
N MET A 99 23.43 15.48 -9.51
CA MET A 99 24.88 15.28 -9.52
C MET A 99 25.35 14.64 -10.83
N GLU A 100 24.71 13.56 -11.27
CA GLU A 100 25.05 12.89 -12.53
C GLU A 100 24.86 13.83 -13.74
N ASN A 101 23.78 14.61 -13.77
CA ASN A 101 23.55 15.56 -14.85
C ASN A 101 24.55 16.74 -14.80
N ARG A 102 25.02 17.17 -13.62
CA ARG A 102 26.04 18.21 -13.47
C ARG A 102 27.39 17.72 -13.99
N ASP A 103 27.76 16.49 -13.68
CA ASP A 103 28.98 15.85 -14.19
C ASP A 103 28.94 15.72 -15.73
N ARG A 104 27.77 15.40 -16.29
CA ARG A 104 27.56 15.30 -17.75
C ARG A 104 27.31 16.63 -18.46
N ARG A 105 27.22 17.76 -17.74
CA ARG A 105 26.67 19.02 -18.29
C ARG A 105 27.50 19.61 -19.44
N GLN A 106 28.80 19.35 -19.45
CA GLN A 106 29.72 19.78 -20.50
C GLN A 106 29.87 18.74 -21.63
N ASN A 107 29.25 17.56 -21.48
CA ASN A 107 29.34 16.49 -22.46
C ASN A 107 28.31 16.72 -23.58
N LEU A 108 28.78 16.67 -24.82
CA LEU A 108 27.94 16.66 -26.01
C LEU A 108 27.94 15.26 -26.63
N ARG A 109 26.75 14.77 -26.94
CA ARG A 109 26.57 13.53 -27.69
C ARG A 109 26.31 13.86 -29.15
N ILE A 110 27.34 13.65 -29.97
CA ILE A 110 27.27 13.79 -31.42
C ILE A 110 27.09 12.40 -32.00
N LYS A 111 25.94 12.16 -32.61
CA LYS A 111 25.70 10.95 -33.39
C LYS A 111 26.18 11.17 -34.85
N VAL A 112 26.29 10.11 -35.67
CA VAL A 112 27.03 9.99 -36.98
C VAL A 112 28.27 10.84 -37.03
N ILE A 113 29.35 10.20 -36.63
CA ILE A 113 30.66 10.56 -37.12
C ILE A 113 31.05 9.42 -38.05
N PRO A 114 31.37 9.69 -39.33
CA PRO A 114 31.79 8.67 -40.28
C PRO A 114 32.76 7.65 -39.66
N ASN A 115 32.54 6.35 -39.91
CA ASN A 115 33.32 5.27 -39.29
C ASN A 115 34.77 5.22 -39.79
N ASN A 116 35.08 5.86 -40.92
CA ASN A 116 36.41 5.94 -41.50
C ASN A 116 37.38 6.84 -40.71
N ILE A 117 36.86 7.78 -39.90
CA ILE A 117 37.71 8.68 -39.11
C ILE A 117 38.22 7.91 -37.88
N MET A 118 39.54 7.82 -37.73
CA MET A 118 40.12 7.09 -36.59
C MET A 118 39.94 7.84 -35.28
N ALA A 119 40.07 7.15 -34.14
CA ALA A 119 39.93 7.79 -32.82
C ALA A 119 40.95 8.93 -32.60
N ALA A 120 42.15 8.80 -33.17
CA ALA A 120 43.20 9.82 -33.11
C ALA A 120 42.86 11.10 -33.91
N GLU A 121 42.06 10.98 -34.97
CA GLU A 121 41.68 12.07 -35.88
C GLU A 121 40.38 12.77 -35.43
N LEU A 122 39.67 12.18 -34.47
CA LEU A 122 38.39 12.65 -33.98
C LEU A 122 38.42 14.10 -33.46
N PRO A 123 39.43 14.55 -32.67
CA PRO A 123 39.50 15.93 -32.22
C PRO A 123 39.57 16.95 -33.36
N ALA A 124 40.41 16.68 -34.38
CA ALA A 124 40.60 17.56 -35.52
C ALA A 124 39.31 17.65 -36.36
N TYR A 125 38.67 16.51 -36.61
CA TYR A 125 37.39 16.47 -37.31
C TYR A 125 36.29 17.26 -36.57
N LEU A 126 36.23 17.13 -35.23
CA LEU A 126 35.25 17.87 -34.43
C LEU A 126 35.49 19.38 -34.48
N GLN A 127 36.75 19.83 -34.47
CA GLN A 127 37.07 21.25 -34.62
C GLN A 127 36.59 21.80 -35.96
N GLU A 128 36.81 21.09 -37.06
CA GLU A 128 36.34 21.47 -38.40
C GLU A 128 34.80 21.50 -38.48
N LEU A 129 34.15 20.48 -37.91
CA LEU A 129 32.68 20.41 -37.82
C LEU A 129 32.11 21.61 -37.06
N PHE A 130 32.67 21.93 -35.89
CA PHE A 130 32.19 23.07 -35.08
C PHE A 130 32.47 24.41 -35.75
N GLN A 131 33.61 24.58 -36.42
CA GLN A 131 33.89 25.78 -37.21
C GLN A 131 32.86 25.97 -38.33
N THR A 132 32.39 24.86 -38.93
CA THR A 132 31.34 24.90 -39.96
C THR A 132 29.97 25.27 -39.37
N ILE A 133 29.62 24.73 -38.21
CA ILE A 133 28.32 24.97 -37.57
C ILE A 133 28.25 26.35 -36.90
N ALA A 134 29.34 26.81 -36.30
CA ALA A 134 29.43 28.03 -35.52
C ALA A 134 30.68 28.85 -35.90
N PRO A 135 30.73 29.44 -37.12
CA PRO A 135 31.91 30.13 -37.62
C PRO A 135 32.28 31.38 -36.82
N ALA A 136 31.35 31.90 -36.01
CA ALA A 136 31.55 33.07 -35.16
C ALA A 136 32.45 32.80 -33.94
N ILE A 137 32.72 31.54 -33.59
CA ILE A 137 33.52 31.17 -32.42
C ILE A 137 34.93 30.76 -32.90
N PRO A 138 35.99 31.51 -32.55
CA PRO A 138 37.37 31.21 -32.98
C PRO A 138 37.86 29.84 -32.52
N ILE A 139 38.65 29.15 -33.37
CA ILE A 139 39.23 27.81 -33.09
C ILE A 139 40.00 27.77 -31.75
N GLY A 140 40.68 28.87 -31.39
CA GLY A 140 41.48 28.97 -30.16
C GLY A 140 40.68 28.97 -28.85
N ASP A 141 39.37 29.24 -28.91
CA ASP A 141 38.49 29.27 -27.72
C ASP A 141 37.91 27.88 -27.41
N TRP A 142 38.03 26.93 -28.33
CA TRP A 142 37.53 25.57 -28.15
C TRP A 142 38.52 24.75 -27.32
N ARG A 143 38.04 24.23 -26.17
CA ARG A 143 38.77 23.26 -25.36
C ARG A 143 38.01 21.94 -25.37
N LEU A 144 38.67 20.89 -25.86
CA LEU A 144 38.14 19.53 -25.89
C LEU A 144 38.99 18.65 -24.98
N ASP A 145 38.44 18.22 -23.85
CA ASP A 145 39.17 17.38 -22.89
C ASP A 145 39.27 15.93 -23.37
N ARG A 146 38.15 15.38 -23.88
CA ARG A 146 38.07 13.98 -24.31
C ARG A 146 36.99 13.79 -25.36
N ALA A 147 37.31 13.05 -26.43
CA ALA A 147 36.35 12.59 -27.42
C ALA A 147 36.45 11.07 -27.59
N HIS A 148 35.30 10.39 -27.59
CA HIS A 148 35.22 8.95 -27.80
C HIS A 148 33.96 8.61 -28.60
N ARG A 149 33.96 7.46 -29.29
CA ARG A 149 32.88 7.06 -30.20
C ARG A 149 31.79 6.27 -29.48
N ALA A 150 30.54 6.58 -29.83
CA ALA A 150 29.35 5.79 -29.53
C ALA A 150 28.48 5.69 -30.81
N LEU A 151 27.83 4.55 -31.04
CA LEU A 151 27.10 4.24 -32.30
C LEU A 151 25.85 5.13 -32.52
N GLY A 152 25.55 5.56 -33.77
CA GLY A 152 24.27 6.23 -34.13
C GLY A 152 24.34 7.30 -35.26
N GLN A 153 23.20 7.94 -35.64
CA GLN A 153 22.92 8.90 -36.78
C GLN A 153 23.02 10.44 -36.50
N LEU A 154 23.40 11.34 -37.44
CA LEU A 154 23.96 12.70 -37.19
C LEU A 154 23.02 13.63 -36.46
N GLN A 155 23.27 13.79 -35.16
CA GLN A 155 22.42 14.57 -34.27
C GLN A 155 23.25 14.99 -33.05
N ILE A 156 23.19 16.27 -32.66
CA ILE A 156 23.86 16.81 -31.47
C ILE A 156 22.86 16.87 -30.33
N TYR A 157 23.18 16.23 -29.22
CA TYR A 157 22.37 16.24 -28.00
C TYR A 157 23.22 16.59 -26.78
N SER A 158 22.60 17.18 -25.76
CA SER A 158 23.17 17.19 -24.41
C SER A 158 23.27 15.75 -23.90
N ASP A 159 24.39 15.38 -23.28
CA ASP A 159 24.46 14.15 -22.51
C ASP A 159 23.69 14.32 -21.19
N LEU A 160 22.75 13.42 -20.93
CA LEU A 160 21.87 13.49 -19.77
C LEU A 160 21.85 12.13 -19.07
N ALA A 161 21.64 12.14 -17.76
CA ALA A 161 21.50 10.93 -16.98
C ALA A 161 20.37 10.02 -17.55
N PRO A 162 20.52 8.69 -17.50
CA PRO A 162 19.48 7.76 -17.97
C PRO A 162 18.13 7.97 -17.29
N SER A 163 18.12 8.31 -16.00
CA SER A 163 16.92 8.65 -15.22
C SER A 163 16.19 9.87 -15.79
N THR A 164 16.93 10.96 -16.10
CA THR A 164 16.40 12.15 -16.78
C THR A 164 15.76 11.79 -18.12
N LEU A 165 16.43 10.96 -18.92
CA LEU A 165 15.93 10.53 -20.22
C LEU A 165 14.67 9.67 -20.09
N ALA A 166 14.59 8.82 -19.06
CA ALA A 166 13.38 8.04 -18.76
C ALA A 166 12.20 8.95 -18.42
N LYS A 167 12.40 9.97 -17.55
CA LYS A 167 11.37 10.97 -17.23
C LYS A 167 10.90 11.73 -18.49
N ARG A 168 11.81 12.11 -19.39
CA ARG A 168 11.44 12.74 -20.67
C ARG A 168 10.64 11.81 -21.60
N ARG A 169 10.97 10.51 -21.62
CA ARG A 169 10.23 9.50 -22.40
C ARG A 169 8.82 9.30 -21.85
N ALA A 170 8.64 9.33 -20.53
CA ALA A 170 7.31 9.26 -19.91
C ALA A 170 6.40 10.42 -20.38
N LEU A 171 6.96 11.62 -20.56
CA LEU A 171 6.26 12.80 -21.07
C LEU A 171 6.08 12.82 -22.60
N LYS A 172 6.39 11.74 -23.33
CA LYS A 172 6.28 11.70 -24.79
C LYS A 172 4.83 11.95 -25.26
N GLY A 173 3.84 11.35 -24.59
CA GLY A 173 2.42 11.56 -24.91
C GLY A 173 2.03 13.03 -24.82
N LEU A 174 2.31 13.66 -23.68
CA LEU A 174 2.03 15.08 -23.45
C LEU A 174 2.75 15.99 -24.46
N THR A 175 4.04 15.75 -24.72
CA THR A 175 4.81 16.60 -25.67
C THR A 175 4.34 16.47 -27.11
N MET A 176 3.79 15.31 -27.52
CA MET A 176 3.13 15.14 -28.81
C MET A 176 1.85 15.97 -28.87
N GLN A 177 0.99 15.89 -27.86
CA GLN A 177 -0.25 16.69 -27.78
C GLN A 177 0.03 18.19 -27.80
N LEU A 178 1.04 18.66 -27.04
CA LEU A 178 1.45 20.07 -27.05
C LEU A 178 1.85 20.53 -28.46
N ARG A 179 2.55 19.67 -29.21
CA ARG A 179 2.99 19.96 -30.57
C ARG A 179 1.82 20.01 -31.55
N GLU A 180 0.86 19.10 -31.42
CA GLU A 180 -0.36 19.06 -32.25
C GLU A 180 -1.21 20.33 -32.07
N ILE A 181 -1.28 20.84 -30.84
CA ILE A 181 -2.03 22.06 -30.50
C ILE A 181 -1.22 23.33 -30.82
N GLY A 182 0.04 23.19 -31.24
CA GLY A 182 0.92 24.31 -31.58
C GLY A 182 1.49 25.07 -30.37
N ILE A 183 1.42 24.48 -29.18
CA ILE A 183 1.97 25.08 -27.96
C ILE A 183 3.48 24.82 -27.91
N ARG A 184 4.26 25.90 -27.79
CA ARG A 184 5.71 25.80 -27.67
C ARG A 184 6.11 25.33 -26.27
N TYR A 185 6.96 24.32 -26.24
CA TYR A 185 7.60 23.85 -25.01
C TYR A 185 9.12 23.82 -25.15
N LYS A 186 9.80 23.87 -24.01
CA LYS A 186 11.26 23.73 -23.91
C LYS A 186 11.61 22.89 -22.68
N TRP A 187 12.67 22.09 -22.81
CA TRP A 187 13.24 21.37 -21.68
C TRP A 187 14.22 22.26 -20.94
N GLY A 188 14.08 22.35 -19.62
CA GLY A 188 15.09 22.92 -18.75
C GLY A 188 15.91 21.84 -18.04
N PHE A 189 17.06 22.27 -17.52
CA PHE A 189 18.00 21.42 -16.79
C PHE A 189 17.61 21.22 -15.31
N PRO A 190 17.86 20.03 -14.73
CA PRO A 190 18.20 18.78 -15.41
C PRO A 190 16.96 18.16 -16.10
N PHE A 191 15.84 18.16 -15.39
CA PHE A 191 14.51 17.80 -15.86
C PHE A 191 13.48 18.84 -15.41
N LYS A 192 12.93 19.59 -16.37
CA LYS A 192 11.74 20.43 -16.19
C LYS A 192 11.13 20.72 -17.56
N LEU A 193 9.82 20.52 -17.72
CA LEU A 193 9.13 20.89 -18.94
C LEU A 193 8.56 22.30 -18.74
N MET A 194 9.02 23.25 -19.56
CA MET A 194 8.53 24.63 -19.57
C MET A 194 7.63 24.81 -20.78
N VAL A 195 6.37 25.19 -20.55
CA VAL A 195 5.37 25.38 -21.59
C VAL A 195 4.88 26.82 -21.55
N SER A 196 4.85 27.50 -22.69
CA SER A 196 4.37 28.88 -22.79
C SER A 196 3.00 28.90 -23.47
N HIS A 197 1.96 29.27 -22.72
CA HIS A 197 0.57 29.30 -23.16
C HIS A 197 -0.17 30.50 -22.54
N ASN A 198 -0.90 31.29 -23.36
CA ASN A 198 -1.65 32.47 -22.93
C ASN A 198 -0.84 33.47 -22.08
N ASP A 199 0.34 33.85 -22.57
CA ASP A 199 1.31 34.74 -21.89
C ASP A 199 1.78 34.27 -20.50
N LYS A 200 1.49 33.02 -20.14
CA LYS A 200 1.93 32.37 -18.90
C LYS A 200 2.90 31.25 -19.21
N THR A 201 3.89 31.08 -18.34
CA THR A 201 4.82 29.95 -18.41
C THR A 201 4.46 28.95 -17.31
N PHE A 202 4.19 27.71 -17.71
CA PHE A 202 3.91 26.60 -16.82
C PHE A 202 5.15 25.72 -16.72
N LEU A 203 5.41 25.20 -15.51
CA LEU A 203 6.54 24.34 -15.18
C LEU A 203 6.04 23.00 -14.68
N LEU A 204 6.62 21.92 -15.19
CA LEU A 204 6.42 20.56 -14.70
C LEU A 204 7.76 19.99 -14.24
N HIS A 205 7.84 19.64 -12.96
CA HIS A 205 9.05 19.14 -12.31
C HIS A 205 9.08 17.62 -12.17
N ASP A 206 7.91 16.98 -12.13
CA ASP A 206 7.79 15.53 -11.98
C ASP A 206 6.81 14.97 -13.03
N PRO A 207 7.12 13.83 -13.69
CA PRO A 207 6.15 13.14 -14.54
C PRO A 207 4.83 12.78 -13.84
N ASP A 208 4.81 12.54 -12.53
CA ASP A 208 3.60 12.14 -11.80
C ASP A 208 2.57 13.27 -11.71
N GLU A 209 3.03 14.52 -11.78
CA GLU A 209 2.17 15.72 -11.80
C GLU A 209 1.58 16.01 -13.21
N MET A 210 1.84 15.16 -14.20
CA MET A 210 1.42 15.36 -15.60
C MET A 210 -0.09 15.59 -15.73
N ALA A 211 -0.92 14.80 -15.05
CA ALA A 211 -2.37 14.92 -15.13
C ALA A 211 -2.87 16.27 -14.60
N ALA A 212 -2.34 16.70 -13.45
CA ALA A 212 -2.66 18.00 -12.87
C ALA A 212 -2.17 19.15 -13.77
N PHE A 213 -1.02 18.97 -14.41
CA PHE A 213 -0.45 19.93 -15.35
C PHE A 213 -1.27 20.07 -16.65
N ALA A 214 -1.68 18.96 -17.25
CA ALA A 214 -2.53 18.95 -18.46
C ALA A 214 -3.86 19.68 -18.20
N LYS A 215 -4.49 19.40 -17.05
CA LYS A 215 -5.70 20.10 -16.61
C LYS A 215 -5.49 21.62 -16.46
N LYS A 216 -4.36 22.05 -15.87
CA LYS A 216 -4.02 23.48 -15.75
C LYS A 216 -3.83 24.15 -17.12
N LEU A 217 -3.39 23.39 -18.12
CA LEU A 217 -3.17 23.89 -19.47
C LEU A 217 -4.45 23.90 -20.33
N GLY A 218 -5.57 23.38 -19.81
CA GLY A 218 -6.82 23.24 -20.57
C GLY A 218 -6.83 22.05 -21.53
N LEU A 219 -5.89 21.12 -21.39
CA LEU A 219 -5.81 19.88 -22.14
C LEU A 219 -6.64 18.82 -21.41
N THR A 220 -7.93 18.71 -21.74
CA THR A 220 -8.79 17.65 -21.19
C THR A 220 -8.62 16.34 -21.96
N ASP A 221 -8.60 15.23 -21.24
CA ASP A 221 -8.32 13.87 -21.71
C ASP A 221 -9.17 13.42 -22.92
N ASN A 222 -8.48 13.06 -24.00
CA ASN A 222 -8.85 11.95 -24.87
C ASN A 222 -7.74 10.89 -24.78
N THR A 223 -7.44 10.47 -23.55
CA THR A 223 -6.45 9.42 -23.25
C THR A 223 -7.06 8.34 -22.39
N ASP A 224 -8.20 7.81 -22.87
CA ASP A 224 -8.47 6.38 -22.74
C ASP A 224 -8.12 5.77 -24.10
N GLN A 225 -7.38 4.66 -24.09
CA GLN A 225 -6.73 3.99 -25.24
C GLN A 225 -5.24 4.32 -25.46
N GLY A 226 -4.40 3.52 -24.79
CA GLY A 226 -2.97 3.47 -25.08
C GLY A 226 -2.12 2.58 -24.17
N ALA A 227 -2.70 1.72 -23.33
CA ALA A 227 -1.95 0.68 -22.62
C ALA A 227 -2.50 -0.69 -23.02
N GLY A 228 -1.67 -1.46 -23.73
CA GLY A 228 -1.99 -2.74 -24.31
C GLY A 228 -2.43 -3.77 -23.26
N LYS A 229 -3.43 -4.56 -23.66
CA LYS A 229 -3.75 -5.86 -23.07
C LYS A 229 -2.52 -6.77 -23.13
N THR A 230 -2.06 -7.21 -21.97
CA THR A 230 -1.56 -8.59 -21.79
C THR A 230 -2.23 -9.17 -20.56
N ARG A 231 -2.75 -10.38 -20.74
CA ARG A 231 -3.67 -11.11 -19.88
C ARG A 231 -2.92 -11.82 -18.73
N GLU A 232 -3.44 -11.60 -17.53
CA GLU A 232 -3.55 -12.48 -16.34
C GLU A 232 -2.37 -13.37 -15.91
N THR A 233 -1.88 -13.15 -14.68
CA THR A 233 -1.98 -14.12 -13.57
C THR A 233 -1.91 -13.43 -12.19
N ILE A 234 -3.07 -13.32 -11.54
CA ILE A 234 -3.40 -13.61 -10.12
C ILE A 234 -2.31 -13.33 -9.05
N SER A 235 -2.55 -12.36 -8.14
CA SER A 235 -2.89 -12.64 -6.73
C SER A 235 -2.88 -11.37 -5.84
N SER A 236 -4.05 -11.11 -5.23
CA SER A 236 -4.31 -10.54 -3.89
C SER A 236 -3.85 -9.11 -3.53
N ALA A 237 -4.80 -8.17 -3.58
CA ALA A 237 -4.85 -6.99 -2.71
C ALA A 237 -5.88 -7.22 -1.57
N PRO A 238 -5.67 -6.73 -0.34
CA PRO A 238 -6.66 -6.81 0.74
C PRO A 238 -7.72 -5.70 0.61
N GLN A 239 -8.97 -6.08 0.81
CA GLN A 239 -10.15 -5.20 0.90
C GLN A 239 -10.04 -4.25 2.11
N LYS A 240 -10.24 -2.94 1.88
CA LYS A 240 -10.59 -1.99 2.94
C LYS A 240 -12.09 -2.05 3.19
N ASN A 241 -12.48 -2.66 4.31
CA ASN A 241 -13.84 -2.62 4.82
C ASN A 241 -14.12 -1.32 5.58
N GLY A 242 -15.22 -0.68 5.22
CA GLY A 242 -16.21 -0.08 6.13
C GLY A 242 -15.75 0.84 7.25
N THR A 243 -15.93 2.14 7.03
CA THR A 243 -16.11 3.12 8.11
C THR A 243 -17.54 2.99 8.67
N PRO A 244 -17.74 3.03 10.00
CA PRO A 244 -18.96 3.58 10.55
C PRO A 244 -18.67 4.88 11.29
N THR A 245 -19.30 5.93 10.78
CA THR A 245 -19.50 7.25 11.36
C THR A 245 -20.05 7.14 12.79
N LYS A 246 -19.32 7.65 13.79
CA LYS A 246 -19.91 8.03 15.09
C LYS A 246 -20.19 9.54 15.08
N ALA A 247 -21.47 9.89 15.17
CA ALA A 247 -21.93 11.23 15.54
C ALA A 247 -22.88 11.11 16.73
N ASN A 248 -22.67 12.03 17.68
CA ASN A 248 -23.26 12.21 19.01
C ASN A 248 -24.79 12.08 19.12
N LYS A 249 -25.26 11.74 20.34
CA LYS A 249 -25.96 12.69 21.23
C LYS A 249 -26.14 12.17 22.66
N SER A 250 -25.73 13.02 23.59
CA SER A 250 -26.14 13.15 24.99
C SER A 250 -27.64 13.08 25.20
N THR A 251 -28.11 12.48 26.30
CA THR A 251 -29.31 12.95 27.03
C THR A 251 -29.22 12.53 28.50
N THR A 252 -29.25 13.56 29.32
CA THR A 252 -29.49 13.65 30.76
C THR A 252 -30.87 13.12 31.14
N ALA A 253 -30.95 12.30 32.19
CA ALA A 253 -31.95 12.29 33.27
C ALA A 253 -31.74 11.04 34.14
#